data_AF-A0A926A6F9-F1
#
_entry.id   AF-A0A926A6F9-F1
#
_cell.length_a   1.000
_cell.length_b   1.000
_cell.length_c   1.000
_cell.angle_alpha   90.00
_cell.angle_beta   90.00
_cell.angle_gamma   90.00
#
_symmetry.space_group_name_H-M   'P 1'
#
loop_
_entity.id
_entity.type
_entity.pdbx_description
1 polymer ?
#
loop_
_entity_poly.entity_id
_entity_poly.type
_entity_poly.pdbx_seq_one_letter_code
_entity_poly.pdbx_strand_id
1 'polypeptide(L)'
;SGVVNRAPAAPETGPPGWPQIAGSGLMFPREADFRADIDDLVQALDESRVRITAARTLLHAAVHDSAALKQLRDGRTSLEEPYRRTRVLGTIAEVRAELAARGLLVPRLGSSEPQHHPDSLQARWALGTETGWPYGITGALRTVRILLSTVRELICATTDEKQTRTLTGLADTLGLATDRIDALNRAVADALYATALASEEPTDVDIVTAVNARFDELRVPDRLDDLITDAVGAYAAGVGGDTETLRTALEAIEVVTGALAARSEDQSPPAFRFVRLGPEIEHQTFDGPDLGDDKLYGTRLMNFAAFGHREWRMWDWTWGRLDAAAHIARLLTTPDHSAAGAIERFEQQILAAEGTSVAAVEDGLARIRTDLERVPGSKDAGLLDILRSDEQGLTAINGVVESLLRVLGQDQGVPERLHRLLQLVRMLLTSRQEKRIGVRNRILRTLATPVRGGFWRFVRNR
;
A
#
# COMPACT_ATOMS: atom_id res chain seq x y z
N SER A 1 -34.18 33.88 27.05
CA SER A 1 -32.82 34.10 27.56
C SER A 1 -31.83 33.58 26.53
N GLY A 2 -31.16 34.49 25.81
CA GLY A 2 -30.29 34.14 24.68
C GLY A 2 -28.94 33.58 25.14
N VAL A 3 -28.53 32.44 24.58
CA VAL A 3 -27.20 31.87 24.76
C VAL A 3 -26.24 32.62 23.85
N VAL A 4 -25.42 33.47 24.46
CA VAL A 4 -24.31 34.17 23.79
C VAL A 4 -23.18 33.17 23.63
N ASN A 5 -22.96 32.68 22.40
CA ASN A 5 -21.74 31.97 22.02
C ASN A 5 -20.57 32.96 22.05
N ARG A 6 -19.76 32.93 23.11
CA ARG A 6 -18.44 33.59 23.12
C ARG A 6 -17.49 32.77 22.27
N ALA A 7 -16.84 33.42 21.30
CA ALA A 7 -15.72 32.83 20.58
C ALA A 7 -14.62 32.43 21.57
N PRO A 8 -13.95 31.27 21.38
CA PRO A 8 -12.84 30.86 22.22
C PRO A 8 -11.73 31.92 22.15
N ALA A 9 -11.15 32.26 23.31
CA ALA A 9 -10.02 33.17 23.39
C ALA A 9 -8.86 32.64 22.53
N ALA A 10 -8.13 33.56 21.88
CA ALA A 10 -6.95 33.22 21.11
C ALA A 10 -5.95 32.44 21.98
N PRO A 11 -5.33 31.35 21.48
CA PRO A 11 -4.39 30.56 22.25
C PRO A 11 -3.18 31.42 22.66
N GLU A 12 -2.76 31.28 23.92
CA GLU A 12 -1.56 31.93 24.43
C GLU A 12 -0.35 31.52 23.58
N THR A 13 0.50 32.49 23.22
CA THR A 13 1.61 32.37 22.26
C THR A 13 2.83 31.63 22.82
N GLY A 14 2.62 30.58 23.62
CA GLY A 14 3.67 29.73 24.17
C GLY A 14 3.57 28.30 23.66
N PRO A 15 4.68 27.56 23.56
CA PRO A 15 4.61 26.13 23.27
C PRO A 15 3.75 25.43 24.34
N PRO A 16 2.88 24.49 23.96
CA PRO A 16 1.98 23.82 24.90
C PRO A 16 2.79 23.13 26.01
N GLY A 17 2.34 23.28 27.25
CA GLY A 17 2.98 22.58 28.37
C GLY A 17 2.91 21.06 28.18
N TRP A 18 3.92 20.33 28.66
CA TRP A 18 3.94 18.86 28.63
C TRP A 18 2.63 18.16 29.05
N PRO A 19 1.88 18.64 30.08
CA PRO A 19 0.59 18.05 30.45
C PRO A 19 -0.49 18.22 29.36
N GLN A 20 -0.43 19.31 28.60
CA GLN A 20 -1.37 19.65 27.53
C GLN A 20 -1.04 18.86 26.26
N ILE A 21 0.26 18.63 25.98
CA ILE A 21 0.73 17.69 24.95
C ILE A 21 0.27 16.27 25.31
N ALA A 22 0.52 15.81 26.54
CA ALA A 22 0.09 14.48 27.00
C ALA A 22 -1.45 14.32 27.00
N GLY A 23 -2.19 15.36 27.39
CA GLY A 23 -3.65 15.38 27.37
C GLY A 23 -4.23 15.41 25.95
N SER A 24 -3.62 16.13 25.02
CA SER A 24 -4.01 16.12 23.60
C SER A 24 -3.78 14.74 22.97
N GLY A 25 -2.69 14.06 23.33
CA GLY A 25 -2.41 12.66 22.97
C GLY A 25 -3.51 11.67 23.38
N LEU A 26 -4.26 11.96 24.44
CA LEU A 26 -5.39 11.13 24.91
C LEU A 26 -6.73 11.46 24.23
N MET A 27 -6.83 12.64 23.58
CA MET A 27 -8.05 13.17 22.95
C MET A 27 -8.06 13.04 21.43
N PHE A 28 -6.93 12.68 20.80
CA PHE A 28 -6.99 12.14 19.45
C PHE A 28 -7.86 10.89 19.46
N PRO A 29 -8.76 10.70 18.48
CA PRO A 29 -9.48 9.44 18.33
C PRO A 29 -8.43 8.34 18.37
N ARG A 30 -8.47 7.54 19.43
CA ARG A 30 -7.53 6.44 19.64
C ARG A 30 -7.71 5.55 18.42
N GLU A 31 -6.72 5.62 17.53
CA GLU A 31 -6.42 4.76 16.42
C GLU A 31 -7.67 4.16 15.74
N ALA A 32 -7.90 4.48 14.45
CA ALA A 32 -8.43 3.42 13.57
C ALA A 32 -7.67 2.16 13.95
N ASP A 33 -8.37 1.13 14.42
CA ASP A 33 -7.75 -0.04 15.05
C ASP A 33 -6.99 -0.77 13.95
N PHE A 34 -5.80 -0.27 13.65
CA PHE A 34 -4.98 -0.69 12.55
C PHE A 34 -4.59 -2.16 12.74
N ARG A 35 -4.63 -2.65 14.00
CA ARG A 35 -4.51 -4.07 14.28
C ARG A 35 -5.76 -4.83 13.84
N ALA A 36 -6.95 -4.40 14.22
CA ALA A 36 -8.18 -5.02 13.73
C ALA A 36 -8.31 -4.95 12.20
N ASP A 37 -7.99 -3.82 11.58
CA ASP A 37 -8.02 -3.66 10.11
C ASP A 37 -6.96 -4.56 9.44
N ILE A 38 -5.76 -4.69 10.02
CA ILE A 38 -4.74 -5.64 9.55
C ILE A 38 -5.19 -7.08 9.76
N ASP A 39 -5.76 -7.41 10.90
CA ASP A 39 -6.20 -8.77 11.24
C ASP A 39 -7.35 -9.19 10.32
N ASP A 40 -8.31 -8.31 10.05
CA ASP A 40 -9.39 -8.49 9.08
C ASP A 40 -8.83 -8.64 7.66
N LEU A 41 -7.83 -7.85 7.28
CA LEU A 41 -7.15 -7.97 5.98
C LEU A 41 -6.39 -9.29 5.86
N VAL A 42 -5.66 -9.70 6.90
CA VAL A 42 -4.93 -10.98 6.93
C VAL A 42 -5.91 -12.14 6.84
N GLN A 43 -7.00 -12.10 7.59
CA GLN A 43 -8.05 -13.11 7.53
C GLN A 43 -8.66 -13.18 6.11
N ALA A 44 -9.01 -12.04 5.51
CA ALA A 44 -9.54 -12.00 4.15
C ALA A 44 -8.55 -12.53 3.10
N LEU A 45 -7.25 -12.23 3.26
CA LEU A 45 -6.19 -12.74 2.40
C LEU A 45 -6.00 -14.25 2.56
N ASP A 46 -6.06 -14.77 3.79
CA ASP A 46 -5.93 -16.19 4.07
C ASP A 46 -7.14 -16.99 3.53
N GLU A 47 -8.36 -16.49 3.73
CA GLU A 47 -9.58 -17.08 3.16
C GLU A 47 -9.52 -17.12 1.62
N SER A 48 -9.09 -16.02 1.00
CA SER A 48 -8.88 -15.93 -0.46
C SER A 48 -7.82 -16.93 -0.94
N ARG A 49 -6.70 -17.04 -0.22
CA ARG A 49 -5.61 -17.97 -0.55
C ARG A 49 -6.05 -19.42 -0.45
N VAL A 50 -6.77 -19.81 0.60
CA VAL A 50 -7.29 -21.17 0.78
C VAL A 50 -8.21 -21.54 -0.38
N ARG A 51 -9.10 -20.63 -0.79
CA ARG A 51 -10.00 -20.88 -1.92
C ARG A 51 -9.27 -20.99 -3.24
N ILE A 52 -8.35 -20.07 -3.57
CA ILE A 52 -7.57 -20.14 -4.82
C ILE A 52 -6.79 -21.45 -4.86
N THR A 53 -6.22 -21.88 -3.72
CA THR A 53 -5.51 -23.16 -3.62
C THR A 53 -6.46 -24.33 -3.88
N ALA A 54 -7.64 -24.35 -3.25
CA ALA A 54 -8.64 -25.40 -3.46
C ALA A 54 -9.14 -25.44 -4.91
N ALA A 55 -9.46 -24.29 -5.52
CA ALA A 55 -9.89 -24.17 -6.90
C ALA A 55 -8.81 -24.68 -7.88
N ARG A 56 -7.54 -24.39 -7.62
CA ARG A 56 -6.42 -24.90 -8.41
C ARG A 56 -6.24 -26.41 -8.26
N THR A 57 -6.37 -26.94 -7.05
CA THR A 57 -6.36 -28.40 -6.82
C THR A 57 -7.49 -29.09 -7.58
N LEU A 58 -8.70 -28.51 -7.56
CA LEU A 58 -9.84 -29.03 -8.31
C LEU A 58 -9.60 -28.94 -9.83
N LEU A 59 -9.05 -27.84 -10.33
CA LEU A 59 -8.71 -27.69 -11.74
C LEU A 59 -7.69 -28.75 -12.18
N HIS A 60 -6.62 -28.92 -11.41
CA HIS A 60 -5.61 -29.94 -11.68
C HIS A 60 -6.23 -31.35 -11.70
N ALA A 61 -7.07 -31.68 -10.73
CA ALA A 61 -7.77 -32.97 -10.69
C ALA A 61 -8.69 -33.15 -11.91
N ALA A 62 -9.49 -32.15 -12.26
CA ALA A 62 -10.43 -32.21 -13.38
C ALA A 62 -9.74 -32.38 -14.75
N VAL A 63 -8.56 -31.78 -14.93
CA VAL A 63 -7.78 -31.88 -16.18
C VAL A 63 -7.16 -33.27 -16.37
N HIS A 64 -6.81 -33.95 -15.27
CA HIS A 64 -6.09 -35.24 -15.33
C HIS A 64 -6.97 -36.45 -15.03
N ASP A 65 -8.15 -36.25 -14.45
CA ASP A 65 -9.08 -37.30 -14.06
C ASP A 65 -10.52 -36.99 -14.53
N SER A 66 -10.97 -37.76 -15.52
CA SER A 66 -12.33 -37.68 -16.05
C SER A 66 -13.42 -37.95 -15.00
N ALA A 67 -13.12 -38.74 -13.97
CA ALA A 67 -14.06 -38.99 -12.88
C ALA A 67 -14.21 -37.75 -11.98
N ALA A 68 -13.10 -37.06 -11.67
CA ALA A 68 -13.12 -35.79 -10.96
C ALA A 68 -13.89 -34.70 -11.73
N LEU A 69 -13.67 -34.60 -13.06
CA LEU A 69 -14.44 -33.68 -13.90
C LEU A 69 -15.94 -34.01 -13.88
N LYS A 70 -16.30 -35.30 -13.94
CA LYS A 70 -17.70 -35.72 -13.83
C LYS A 70 -18.30 -35.32 -12.48
N GLN A 71 -17.58 -35.55 -11.37
CA GLN A 71 -18.03 -35.14 -10.04
C GLN A 71 -18.24 -33.63 -9.93
N LEU A 72 -17.35 -32.82 -10.52
CA LEU A 72 -17.53 -31.37 -10.57
C LEU A 72 -18.76 -30.96 -11.39
N ARG A 73 -19.03 -31.61 -12.53
CA ARG A 73 -20.24 -31.37 -13.33
C ARG A 73 -21.53 -31.73 -12.58
N ASP A 74 -21.54 -32.88 -11.91
CA ASP A 74 -22.66 -33.33 -11.08
C ASP A 74 -22.88 -32.34 -9.90
N GLY A 75 -21.79 -31.88 -9.30
CA GLY A 75 -21.78 -30.87 -8.24
C GLY A 75 -22.31 -29.52 -8.71
N ARG A 76 -21.85 -29.04 -9.88
CA ARG A 76 -22.37 -27.82 -10.53
C ARG A 76 -23.88 -27.91 -10.70
N THR A 77 -24.38 -28.99 -11.31
CA THR A 77 -25.81 -29.19 -11.54
C THR A 77 -26.62 -29.12 -10.23
N SER A 78 -26.07 -29.66 -9.14
CA SER A 78 -26.74 -29.67 -7.83
C SER A 78 -26.67 -28.32 -7.09
N LEU A 79 -25.65 -27.51 -7.38
CA LEU A 79 -25.35 -26.24 -6.68
C LEU A 79 -25.68 -24.99 -7.51
N GLU A 80 -26.13 -25.17 -8.75
CA GLU A 80 -26.40 -24.09 -9.69
C GLU A 80 -27.47 -23.11 -9.18
N GLU A 81 -28.59 -23.62 -8.66
CA GLU A 81 -29.65 -22.77 -8.09
C GLU A 81 -29.21 -22.03 -6.81
N PRO A 82 -28.61 -22.70 -5.80
CA PRO A 82 -27.99 -22.02 -4.66
C PRO A 82 -26.97 -20.95 -5.08
N TYR A 83 -26.12 -21.25 -6.07
CA TYR A 83 -25.13 -20.30 -6.59
C TYR A 83 -25.79 -19.05 -7.14
N ARG A 84 -26.78 -19.20 -8.03
CA ARG A 84 -27.55 -18.07 -8.56
C ARG A 84 -28.11 -17.22 -7.44
N ARG A 85 -28.81 -17.85 -6.50
CA ARG A 85 -29.45 -17.16 -5.38
C ARG A 85 -28.46 -16.31 -4.58
N THR A 86 -27.33 -16.90 -4.23
CA THR A 86 -26.25 -16.22 -3.51
C THR A 86 -25.67 -15.06 -4.31
N ARG A 87 -25.49 -15.23 -5.64
CA ARG A 87 -24.99 -14.15 -6.51
C ARG A 87 -25.95 -12.97 -6.63
N VAL A 88 -27.24 -13.22 -6.80
CA VAL A 88 -28.26 -12.15 -6.87
C VAL A 88 -28.28 -11.35 -5.58
N LEU A 89 -28.35 -12.03 -4.44
CA LEU A 89 -28.36 -11.37 -3.12
C LEU A 89 -27.05 -10.61 -2.86
N GLY A 90 -25.91 -11.20 -3.23
CA GLY A 90 -24.60 -10.57 -3.12
C GLY A 90 -24.51 -9.27 -3.91
N THR A 91 -24.93 -9.28 -5.18
CA THR A 91 -24.93 -8.06 -6.03
C THR A 91 -25.87 -6.99 -5.51
N ILE A 92 -27.05 -7.34 -5.00
CA ILE A 92 -27.96 -6.37 -4.38
C ILE A 92 -27.31 -5.72 -3.15
N ALA A 93 -26.68 -6.53 -2.28
CA ALA A 93 -25.99 -6.05 -1.11
C ALA A 93 -24.81 -5.13 -1.48
N GLU A 94 -24.02 -5.46 -2.50
CA GLU A 94 -22.93 -4.62 -3.02
C GLU A 94 -23.45 -3.26 -3.51
N VAL A 95 -24.49 -3.26 -4.35
CA VAL A 95 -25.07 -2.02 -4.88
C VAL A 95 -25.62 -1.16 -3.74
N ARG A 96 -26.31 -1.75 -2.76
CA ARG A 96 -26.80 -1.02 -1.57
C ARG A 96 -25.65 -0.45 -0.74
N ALA A 97 -24.60 -1.21 -0.50
CA ALA A 97 -23.44 -0.78 0.26
C ALA A 97 -22.76 0.42 -0.39
N GLU A 98 -22.59 0.42 -1.72
CA GLU A 98 -22.03 1.57 -2.41
C GLU A 98 -22.97 2.79 -2.34
N LEU A 99 -24.27 2.62 -2.63
CA LEU A 99 -25.22 3.72 -2.56
C LEU A 99 -25.21 4.35 -1.15
N ALA A 100 -25.09 3.54 -0.10
CA ALA A 100 -24.93 4.00 1.27
C ALA A 100 -23.60 4.75 1.50
N ALA A 101 -22.47 4.22 0.99
CA ALA A 101 -21.16 4.86 1.11
C ALA A 101 -21.10 6.25 0.46
N ARG A 102 -21.94 6.50 -0.55
CA ARG A 102 -22.09 7.79 -1.22
C ARG A 102 -23.14 8.72 -0.59
N GLY A 103 -23.78 8.29 0.50
CA GLY A 103 -24.84 9.04 1.18
C GLY A 103 -26.18 9.07 0.43
N LEU A 104 -26.36 8.20 -0.56
CA LEU A 104 -27.60 8.07 -1.33
C LEU A 104 -28.62 7.12 -0.66
N LEU A 105 -28.17 6.27 0.26
CA LEU A 105 -29.03 5.47 1.12
C LEU A 105 -28.77 5.80 2.59
N VAL A 106 -29.80 6.26 3.30
CA VAL A 106 -29.75 6.42 4.76
C VAL A 106 -30.26 5.12 5.38
N PRO A 107 -29.44 4.39 6.17
CA PRO A 107 -29.90 3.21 6.89
C PRO A 107 -31.09 3.59 7.79
N ARG A 108 -32.27 3.00 7.55
CA ARG A 108 -33.43 3.17 8.44
C ARG A 108 -33.35 2.16 9.57
N LEU A 109 -33.17 2.63 10.79
CA LEU A 109 -33.32 1.80 11.98
C LEU A 109 -34.77 1.30 12.08
N GLY A 110 -34.98 -0.01 12.07
CA GLY A 110 -36.28 -0.64 12.32
C GLY A 110 -37.13 -0.94 11.09
N SER A 111 -36.68 -0.64 9.86
CA SER A 111 -37.24 -1.32 8.70
C SER A 111 -36.73 -2.75 8.71
N SER A 112 -37.61 -3.72 8.98
CA SER A 112 -37.32 -5.10 8.59
C SER A 112 -37.03 -5.06 7.10
N GLU A 113 -35.78 -5.32 6.70
CA GLU A 113 -35.45 -5.46 5.29
C GLU A 113 -36.51 -6.39 4.69
N PRO A 114 -37.24 -5.96 3.66
CA PRO A 114 -38.21 -6.84 3.04
C PRO A 114 -37.48 -8.11 2.64
N GLN A 115 -37.90 -9.24 3.21
CA GLN A 115 -37.39 -10.56 2.88
C GLN A 115 -37.85 -10.89 1.46
N HIS A 116 -37.24 -10.27 0.45
CA HIS A 116 -37.52 -10.63 -0.92
C HIS A 116 -36.95 -12.02 -1.15
N HIS A 117 -37.81 -12.93 -1.58
CA HIS A 117 -37.37 -14.23 -2.04
C HIS A 117 -36.64 -14.03 -3.38
N PRO A 118 -35.33 -14.28 -3.46
CA PRO A 118 -34.55 -14.12 -4.69
C PRO A 118 -35.08 -14.98 -5.84
N ASP A 119 -35.84 -16.04 -5.53
CA ASP A 119 -36.54 -16.89 -6.49
C ASP A 119 -37.57 -16.10 -7.34
N SER A 120 -37.99 -14.91 -6.89
CA SER A 120 -38.85 -13.99 -7.65
C SER A 120 -38.07 -12.96 -8.49
N LEU A 121 -36.75 -12.85 -8.30
CA LEU A 121 -35.91 -11.88 -8.97
C LEU A 121 -35.34 -12.50 -10.26
N GLN A 122 -35.84 -12.06 -11.41
CA GLN A 122 -35.36 -12.50 -12.73
C GLN A 122 -34.01 -11.85 -13.10
N ALA A 123 -32.97 -12.12 -12.33
CA ALA A 123 -31.62 -11.61 -12.56
C ALA A 123 -30.90 -12.40 -13.67
N ARG A 124 -30.71 -11.80 -14.84
CA ARG A 124 -30.13 -12.48 -16.02
C ARG A 124 -28.61 -12.69 -15.91
N TRP A 125 -27.94 -11.94 -15.04
CA TRP A 125 -26.49 -12.08 -14.79
C TRP A 125 -26.13 -13.24 -13.87
N ALA A 126 -27.12 -13.98 -13.35
CA ALA A 126 -26.96 -15.09 -12.43
C ALA A 126 -27.65 -16.35 -12.99
N LEU A 127 -27.29 -16.75 -14.21
CA LEU A 127 -27.89 -17.82 -15.04
C LEU A 127 -29.13 -17.37 -15.83
N GLY A 128 -29.10 -17.61 -17.14
CA GLY A 128 -30.27 -17.41 -18.01
C GLY A 128 -30.04 -16.88 -19.42
N THR A 129 -28.85 -17.02 -20.01
CA THR A 129 -28.67 -16.80 -21.46
C THR A 129 -28.16 -18.08 -22.11
N GLU A 130 -28.82 -18.54 -23.17
CA GLU A 130 -28.34 -19.66 -24.01
C GLU A 130 -27.00 -19.31 -24.70
N THR A 131 -26.59 -18.05 -24.63
CA THR A 131 -25.37 -17.50 -25.23
C THR A 131 -24.60 -16.65 -24.22
N GLY A 132 -23.29 -16.83 -24.14
CA GLY A 132 -22.38 -16.01 -23.34
C GLY A 132 -22.03 -16.56 -21.95
N TRP A 133 -21.23 -15.81 -21.18
CA TRP A 133 -20.78 -16.19 -19.84
C TRP A 133 -21.86 -15.90 -18.78
N PRO A 134 -22.42 -16.93 -18.12
CA PRO A 134 -23.64 -16.77 -17.31
C PRO A 134 -23.39 -16.46 -15.83
N TYR A 135 -22.14 -16.44 -15.38
CA TYR A 135 -21.75 -16.33 -13.96
C TYR A 135 -21.38 -14.89 -13.55
N GLY A 136 -21.62 -13.92 -14.42
CA GLY A 136 -21.34 -12.51 -14.19
C GLY A 136 -19.85 -12.16 -14.13
N ILE A 137 -19.56 -10.88 -13.87
CA ILE A 137 -18.23 -10.28 -13.91
C ILE A 137 -17.29 -10.92 -12.87
N THR A 138 -17.74 -11.06 -11.63
CA THR A 138 -16.96 -11.69 -10.55
C THR A 138 -16.57 -13.13 -10.87
N GLY A 139 -17.50 -13.94 -11.40
CA GLY A 139 -17.20 -15.31 -11.79
C GLY A 139 -16.16 -15.38 -12.91
N ALA A 140 -16.23 -14.46 -13.87
CA ALA A 140 -15.23 -14.35 -14.93
C ALA A 140 -13.85 -13.98 -14.36
N LEU A 141 -13.80 -12.97 -13.48
CA LEU A 141 -12.56 -12.51 -12.85
C LEU A 141 -11.87 -13.62 -12.05
N ARG A 142 -12.63 -14.37 -11.24
CA ARG A 142 -12.14 -15.53 -10.48
C ARG A 142 -11.60 -16.63 -11.40
N THR A 143 -12.33 -16.93 -12.47
CA THR A 143 -11.93 -17.92 -13.46
C THR A 143 -10.56 -17.58 -14.04
N VAL A 144 -10.35 -16.33 -14.48
CA VAL A 144 -9.03 -15.88 -14.99
C VAL A 144 -7.96 -15.88 -13.89
N ARG A 145 -8.30 -15.48 -12.66
CA ARG A 145 -7.36 -15.49 -11.53
C ARG A 145 -6.91 -16.90 -11.13
N ILE A 146 -7.77 -17.93 -11.24
CA ILE A 146 -7.39 -19.32 -11.04
C ILE A 146 -6.32 -19.74 -12.06
N LEU A 147 -6.53 -19.40 -13.35
CA LEU A 147 -5.55 -19.66 -14.41
C LEU A 147 -4.23 -18.92 -14.15
N LEU A 148 -4.30 -17.63 -13.83
CA LEU A 148 -3.12 -16.80 -13.56
C LEU A 148 -2.32 -17.32 -12.35
N SER A 149 -2.99 -17.73 -11.28
CA SER A 149 -2.36 -18.33 -10.10
C SER A 149 -1.64 -19.63 -10.44
N THR A 150 -2.26 -20.46 -11.29
CA THR A 150 -1.67 -21.72 -11.75
C THR A 150 -0.42 -21.46 -12.60
N VAL A 151 -0.47 -20.51 -13.55
CA VAL A 151 0.70 -20.12 -14.36
C VAL A 151 1.85 -19.59 -13.48
N ARG A 152 1.55 -18.76 -12.48
CA ARG A 152 2.56 -18.24 -11.54
C ARG A 152 3.25 -19.34 -10.75
N GLU A 153 2.52 -20.36 -10.33
CA GLU A 153 3.12 -21.52 -9.67
C GLU A 153 4.04 -22.30 -10.61
N LEU A 154 3.64 -22.49 -11.87
CA LEU A 154 4.47 -23.13 -12.88
C LEU A 154 5.76 -22.34 -13.17
N ILE A 155 5.69 -21.00 -13.20
CA ILE A 155 6.87 -20.12 -13.32
C ILE A 155 7.85 -20.36 -12.17
N CYS A 156 7.36 -20.46 -10.94
CA CYS A 156 8.20 -20.72 -9.76
C CYS A 156 8.78 -22.14 -9.74
N ALA A 157 8.08 -23.11 -10.33
CA ALA A 157 8.46 -24.52 -10.32
C ALA A 157 9.43 -24.90 -11.45
N THR A 158 9.45 -24.17 -12.57
CA THR A 158 10.32 -24.48 -13.71
C THR A 158 11.73 -23.92 -13.53
N THR A 159 12.73 -24.67 -14.03
CA THR A 159 14.13 -24.23 -14.13
C THR A 159 14.54 -23.92 -15.57
N ASP A 160 13.66 -24.14 -16.57
CA ASP A 160 13.93 -23.87 -17.98
C ASP A 160 13.60 -22.41 -18.33
N GLU A 161 14.62 -21.60 -18.62
CA GLU A 161 14.48 -20.20 -19.00
C GLU A 161 13.57 -19.95 -20.22
N LYS A 162 13.51 -20.90 -21.17
CA LYS A 162 12.60 -20.78 -22.32
C LYS A 162 11.16 -20.96 -21.86
N GLN A 163 10.90 -21.97 -21.02
CA GLN A 163 9.59 -22.21 -20.44
C GLN A 163 9.15 -21.05 -19.55
N THR A 164 10.05 -20.52 -18.70
CA THR A 164 9.79 -19.33 -17.87
C THR A 164 9.33 -18.16 -18.73
N ARG A 165 10.03 -17.84 -19.84
CA ARG A 165 9.63 -16.75 -20.73
C ARG A 165 8.26 -16.95 -21.36
N THR A 166 7.95 -18.18 -21.81
CA THR A 166 6.63 -18.50 -22.36
C THR A 166 5.53 -18.33 -21.31
N LEU A 167 5.75 -18.85 -20.10
CA LEU A 167 4.78 -18.75 -19.01
C LEU A 167 4.60 -17.30 -18.52
N THR A 168 5.66 -16.48 -18.51
CA THR A 168 5.55 -15.05 -18.21
C THR A 168 4.68 -14.34 -19.24
N GLY A 169 4.89 -14.58 -20.55
CA GLY A 169 4.04 -13.99 -21.59
C GLY A 169 2.58 -14.43 -21.50
N LEU A 170 2.33 -15.69 -21.08
CA LEU A 170 0.98 -16.15 -20.77
C LEU A 170 0.40 -15.44 -19.53
N ALA A 171 1.18 -15.26 -18.46
CA ALA A 171 0.74 -14.53 -17.28
C ALA A 171 0.37 -13.08 -17.60
N ASP A 172 1.13 -12.41 -18.47
CA ASP A 172 0.82 -11.06 -18.97
C ASP A 172 -0.51 -11.04 -19.76
N THR A 173 -0.73 -12.05 -20.60
CA THR A 173 -1.98 -12.20 -21.37
C THR A 173 -3.20 -12.37 -20.45
N LEU A 174 -3.08 -13.23 -19.42
CA LEU A 174 -4.14 -13.43 -18.42
C LEU A 174 -4.33 -12.20 -17.51
N GLY A 175 -3.24 -11.47 -17.23
CA GLY A 175 -3.28 -10.18 -16.54
C GLY A 175 -4.07 -9.15 -17.33
N LEU A 176 -3.83 -9.03 -18.64
CA LEU A 176 -4.60 -8.13 -19.51
C LEU A 176 -6.09 -8.51 -19.57
N ALA A 177 -6.42 -9.79 -19.57
CA ALA A 177 -7.80 -10.25 -19.49
C ALA A 177 -8.48 -9.82 -18.16
N THR A 178 -7.75 -9.93 -17.05
CA THR A 178 -8.18 -9.44 -15.72
C THR A 178 -8.47 -7.93 -15.77
N ASP A 179 -7.55 -7.13 -16.31
CA ASP A 179 -7.70 -5.67 -16.43
C ASP A 179 -8.92 -5.27 -17.29
N ARG A 180 -9.20 -6.04 -18.35
CA ARG A 180 -10.36 -5.82 -19.23
C ARG A 180 -11.68 -6.15 -18.53
N ILE A 181 -11.72 -7.24 -17.75
CA ILE A 181 -12.90 -7.59 -16.93
C ILE A 181 -13.13 -6.51 -15.87
N ASP A 182 -12.07 -6.02 -15.21
CA ASP A 182 -12.17 -4.93 -14.24
C ASP A 182 -12.59 -3.59 -14.86
N ALA A 183 -12.15 -3.29 -16.09
CA ALA A 183 -12.63 -2.13 -16.85
C ALA A 183 -14.14 -2.24 -17.15
N LEU A 184 -14.62 -3.44 -17.51
CA LEU A 184 -16.05 -3.70 -17.72
C LEU A 184 -16.83 -3.56 -16.41
N ASN A 185 -16.29 -4.04 -15.28
CA ASN A 185 -16.89 -3.85 -13.96
C ASN A 185 -17.08 -2.37 -13.62
N ARG A 186 -16.04 -1.57 -13.82
CA ARG A 186 -16.10 -0.12 -13.61
C ARG A 186 -17.13 0.55 -14.52
N ALA A 187 -17.18 0.18 -15.80
CA ALA A 187 -18.17 0.72 -16.73
C ALA A 187 -19.61 0.40 -16.31
N VAL A 188 -19.87 -0.82 -15.83
CA VAL A 188 -21.18 -1.21 -15.29
C VAL A 188 -21.51 -0.43 -14.02
N ALA A 189 -20.55 -0.33 -13.09
CA ALA A 189 -20.74 0.43 -11.86
C ALA A 189 -21.05 1.91 -12.14
N ASP A 190 -20.25 2.57 -12.98
CA ASP A 190 -20.44 3.97 -13.39
C ASP A 190 -21.81 4.18 -14.04
N ALA A 191 -22.24 3.28 -14.93
CA ALA A 191 -23.54 3.35 -15.57
C ALA A 191 -24.72 3.11 -14.60
N LEU A 192 -24.55 2.20 -13.65
CA LEU A 192 -25.51 1.97 -12.56
C LEU A 192 -25.66 3.21 -11.70
N TYR A 193 -24.55 3.87 -11.34
CA TYR A 193 -24.58 5.09 -10.53
C TYR A 193 -25.28 6.24 -11.22
N ALA A 194 -25.03 6.45 -12.52
CA ALA A 194 -25.73 7.47 -13.30
C ALA A 194 -27.26 7.27 -13.28
N THR A 195 -27.73 6.02 -13.10
CA THR A 195 -29.15 5.67 -13.05
C THR A 195 -29.74 5.75 -11.65
N ALA A 196 -29.00 5.28 -10.64
CA ALA A 196 -29.47 5.21 -9.26
C ALA A 196 -29.76 6.59 -8.65
N LEU A 197 -29.15 7.67 -9.18
CA LEU A 197 -29.48 9.06 -8.83
C LEU A 197 -30.93 9.47 -9.13
N ALA A 198 -31.69 8.66 -9.88
CA ALA A 198 -33.07 8.98 -10.25
C ALA A 198 -34.13 8.50 -9.24
N SER A 199 -33.79 7.63 -8.28
CA SER A 199 -34.73 7.11 -7.28
C SER A 199 -34.21 7.35 -5.86
N GLU A 200 -35.03 7.93 -4.98
CA GLU A 200 -34.65 8.20 -3.60
C GLU A 200 -34.44 6.92 -2.78
N GLU A 201 -35.17 5.83 -3.08
CA GLU A 201 -35.06 4.54 -2.38
C GLU A 201 -35.30 3.35 -3.34
N PRO A 202 -34.27 2.82 -4.03
CA PRO A 202 -34.44 1.70 -4.94
C PRO A 202 -34.78 0.40 -4.19
N THR A 203 -35.84 -0.29 -4.65
CA THR A 203 -36.16 -1.65 -4.20
C THR A 203 -35.18 -2.68 -4.78
N ASP A 204 -35.18 -3.91 -4.26
CA ASP A 204 -34.33 -4.99 -4.83
C ASP A 204 -34.69 -5.27 -6.29
N VAL A 205 -35.98 -5.16 -6.64
CA VAL A 205 -36.46 -5.28 -8.03
C VAL A 205 -35.94 -4.14 -8.90
N ASP A 206 -35.90 -2.91 -8.39
CA ASP A 206 -35.35 -1.77 -9.13
C ASP A 206 -33.85 -1.94 -9.37
N ILE A 207 -33.10 -2.36 -8.35
CA ILE A 207 -31.67 -2.68 -8.46
C ILE A 207 -31.47 -3.76 -9.52
N VAL A 208 -32.23 -4.85 -9.44
CA VAL A 208 -32.12 -5.97 -10.38
C VAL A 208 -32.43 -5.54 -11.80
N THR A 209 -33.48 -4.75 -11.98
CA THR A 209 -33.89 -4.23 -13.29
C THR A 209 -32.83 -3.30 -13.87
N ALA A 210 -32.26 -2.41 -13.05
CA ALA A 210 -31.19 -1.51 -13.45
C ALA A 210 -29.92 -2.28 -13.86
N VAL A 211 -29.51 -3.29 -13.08
CA VAL A 211 -28.36 -4.15 -13.41
C VAL A 211 -28.59 -4.90 -14.72
N ASN A 212 -29.74 -5.56 -14.89
CA ASN A 212 -30.09 -6.24 -16.15
C ASN A 212 -30.00 -5.27 -17.35
N ALA A 213 -30.59 -4.08 -17.24
CA ALA A 213 -30.59 -3.10 -18.32
C ALA A 213 -29.17 -2.68 -18.72
N ARG A 214 -28.27 -2.48 -17.74
CA ARG A 214 -26.86 -2.13 -18.02
C ARG A 214 -26.07 -3.31 -18.58
N PHE A 215 -26.35 -4.53 -18.14
CA PHE A 215 -25.75 -5.73 -18.70
C PHE A 215 -26.14 -5.93 -20.17
N ASP A 216 -27.41 -5.67 -20.52
CA ASP A 216 -27.90 -5.75 -21.88
C ASP A 216 -27.30 -4.65 -22.77
N GLU A 217 -27.30 -3.40 -22.31
CA GLU A 217 -26.74 -2.26 -23.05
C GLU A 217 -25.25 -2.42 -23.34
N LEU A 218 -24.47 -2.84 -22.33
CA LEU A 218 -23.02 -3.03 -22.46
C LEU A 218 -22.65 -4.40 -23.04
N ARG A 219 -23.64 -5.26 -23.30
CA ARG A 219 -23.46 -6.66 -23.76
C ARG A 219 -22.47 -7.42 -22.87
N VAL A 220 -22.59 -7.27 -21.56
CA VAL A 220 -21.65 -7.82 -20.58
C VAL A 220 -21.46 -9.33 -20.75
N PRO A 221 -22.52 -10.16 -20.88
CA PRO A 221 -22.34 -11.62 -21.02
C PRO A 221 -21.53 -12.03 -22.25
N ASP A 222 -21.76 -11.39 -23.40
CA ASP A 222 -21.01 -11.66 -24.64
C ASP A 222 -19.54 -11.26 -24.50
N ARG A 223 -19.28 -10.07 -23.94
CA ARG A 223 -17.91 -9.56 -23.73
C ARG A 223 -17.12 -10.44 -22.76
N LEU A 224 -17.77 -10.90 -21.69
CA LEU A 224 -17.14 -11.82 -20.74
C LEU A 224 -16.88 -13.17 -21.39
N ASP A 225 -17.78 -13.67 -22.24
CA ASP A 225 -17.58 -14.93 -22.97
C ASP A 225 -16.37 -14.88 -23.90
N ASP A 226 -16.22 -13.80 -24.67
CA ASP A 226 -15.06 -13.56 -25.52
C ASP A 226 -13.77 -13.58 -24.68
N LEU A 227 -13.74 -12.82 -23.58
CA LEU A 227 -12.56 -12.71 -22.70
C LEU A 227 -12.21 -14.04 -22.03
N ILE A 228 -13.20 -14.81 -21.59
CA ILE A 228 -12.98 -16.12 -20.96
C ILE A 228 -12.54 -17.14 -22.00
N THR A 229 -13.15 -17.16 -23.18
CA THR A 229 -12.76 -18.04 -24.27
C THR A 229 -11.31 -17.78 -24.70
N ASP A 230 -10.93 -16.51 -24.87
CA ASP A 230 -9.56 -16.10 -25.17
C ASP A 230 -8.58 -16.52 -24.05
N ALA A 231 -8.93 -16.28 -22.78
CA ALA A 231 -8.09 -16.62 -21.64
C ALA A 231 -7.88 -18.14 -21.49
N VAL A 232 -8.94 -18.94 -21.62
CA VAL A 232 -8.89 -20.41 -21.56
C VAL A 232 -8.11 -20.96 -22.75
N GLY A 233 -8.32 -20.41 -23.96
CA GLY A 233 -7.58 -20.81 -25.16
C GLY A 233 -6.08 -20.50 -25.05
N ALA A 234 -5.72 -19.31 -24.56
CA ALA A 234 -4.34 -18.95 -24.31
C ALA A 234 -3.68 -19.86 -23.26
N TYR A 235 -4.40 -20.18 -22.18
CA TYR A 235 -3.92 -21.11 -21.16
C TYR A 235 -3.72 -22.52 -21.73
N ALA A 236 -4.70 -23.05 -22.47
CA ALA A 236 -4.61 -24.36 -23.11
C ALA A 236 -3.43 -24.44 -24.10
N ALA A 237 -3.18 -23.37 -24.86
CA ALA A 237 -2.04 -23.31 -25.78
C ALA A 237 -0.68 -23.23 -25.06
N GLY A 238 -0.60 -22.52 -23.93
CA GLY A 238 0.66 -22.31 -23.21
C GLY A 238 1.03 -23.40 -22.21
N VAL A 239 0.04 -24.01 -21.54
CA VAL A 239 0.24 -25.05 -20.52
C VAL A 239 -0.09 -26.45 -21.07
N GLY A 240 -0.91 -26.52 -22.12
CA GLY A 240 -1.48 -27.77 -22.61
C GLY A 240 -2.87 -28.04 -22.02
N GLY A 241 -3.63 -28.90 -22.70
CA GLY A 241 -4.98 -29.28 -22.31
C GLY A 241 -6.00 -29.05 -23.41
N ASP A 242 -7.16 -29.68 -23.27
CA ASP A 242 -8.30 -29.44 -24.16
C ASP A 242 -9.09 -28.22 -23.68
N THR A 243 -9.35 -27.28 -24.60
CA THR A 243 -9.99 -25.99 -24.28
C THR A 243 -11.40 -26.20 -23.71
N GLU A 244 -12.15 -27.15 -24.26
CA GLU A 244 -13.52 -27.44 -23.84
C GLU A 244 -13.56 -28.09 -22.45
N THR A 245 -12.65 -29.02 -22.20
CA THR A 245 -12.46 -29.64 -20.89
C THR A 245 -12.08 -28.61 -19.83
N LEU A 246 -11.13 -27.73 -20.12
CA LEU A 246 -10.73 -26.64 -19.22
C LEU A 246 -11.88 -25.68 -18.94
N ARG A 247 -12.59 -25.24 -19.98
CA ARG A 247 -13.77 -24.37 -19.84
C ARG A 247 -14.81 -25.03 -18.95
N THR A 248 -15.19 -26.28 -19.22
CA THR A 248 -16.19 -26.98 -18.41
C THR A 248 -15.74 -27.12 -16.95
N ALA A 249 -14.46 -27.42 -16.70
CA ALA A 249 -13.92 -27.55 -15.36
C ALA A 249 -14.00 -26.22 -14.60
N LEU A 250 -13.61 -25.11 -15.23
CA LEU A 250 -13.65 -23.78 -14.61
C LEU A 250 -15.07 -23.33 -14.29
N GLU A 251 -16.02 -23.54 -15.20
CA GLU A 251 -17.43 -23.26 -14.96
C GLU A 251 -17.97 -24.06 -13.76
N ALA A 252 -17.61 -25.34 -13.67
CA ALA A 252 -18.01 -26.17 -12.54
C ALA A 252 -17.34 -25.75 -11.22
N ILE A 253 -16.06 -25.37 -11.27
CA ILE A 253 -15.32 -24.87 -10.09
C ILE A 253 -15.93 -23.56 -9.59
N GLU A 254 -16.28 -22.62 -10.46
CA GLU A 254 -16.94 -21.36 -10.06
C GLU A 254 -18.24 -21.64 -9.31
N VAL A 255 -19.09 -22.53 -9.82
CA VAL A 255 -20.34 -22.89 -9.15
C VAL A 255 -20.09 -23.62 -7.83
N VAL A 256 -19.25 -24.66 -7.83
CA VAL A 256 -19.00 -25.49 -6.65
C VAL A 256 -18.34 -24.69 -5.51
N THR A 257 -17.39 -23.82 -5.84
CA THR A 257 -16.69 -23.01 -4.83
C THR A 257 -17.45 -21.74 -4.46
N GLY A 258 -18.29 -21.21 -5.35
CA GLY A 258 -19.04 -19.98 -5.14
C GLY A 258 -20.43 -20.16 -4.53
N ALA A 259 -21.04 -21.35 -4.60
CA ALA A 259 -22.44 -21.55 -4.20
C ALA A 259 -22.73 -21.23 -2.73
N LEU A 260 -21.75 -21.49 -1.87
CA LEU A 260 -21.83 -21.28 -0.42
C LEU A 260 -21.00 -20.07 0.05
N ALA A 261 -20.47 -19.27 -0.88
CA ALA A 261 -19.72 -18.08 -0.56
C ALA A 261 -20.69 -16.95 -0.19
N ALA A 262 -20.95 -16.77 1.11
CA ALA A 262 -21.92 -15.80 1.63
C ALA A 262 -21.60 -14.33 1.28
N ARG A 263 -20.38 -14.03 0.83
CA ARG A 263 -19.97 -12.71 0.36
C ARG A 263 -19.41 -12.79 -1.06
N SER A 264 -19.71 -11.77 -1.83
CA SER A 264 -19.04 -11.52 -3.09
C SER A 264 -17.63 -11.05 -2.74
N GLU A 265 -16.68 -11.99 -2.80
CA GLU A 265 -15.27 -11.83 -2.36
C GLU A 265 -14.44 -10.81 -3.15
N ASP A 266 -15.05 -10.08 -4.08
CA ASP A 266 -14.44 -8.95 -4.76
C ASP A 266 -14.91 -7.63 -4.12
N GLN A 267 -14.61 -7.45 -2.84
CA GLN A 267 -13.87 -6.21 -2.60
C GLN A 267 -12.54 -6.45 -3.31
N SER A 268 -12.41 -5.97 -4.56
CA SER A 268 -11.09 -5.71 -5.11
C SER A 268 -10.29 -5.10 -3.97
N PRO A 269 -9.15 -5.69 -3.57
CA PRO A 269 -8.38 -5.19 -2.43
C PRO A 269 -8.37 -3.67 -2.57
N PRO A 270 -8.94 -2.93 -1.59
CA PRO A 270 -9.34 -1.54 -1.79
C PRO A 270 -8.17 -0.83 -2.42
N ALA A 271 -8.37 -0.15 -3.56
CA ALA A 271 -7.29 0.27 -4.44
C ALA A 271 -6.10 0.84 -3.64
N PHE A 272 -5.09 0.00 -3.38
CA PHE A 272 -4.02 0.37 -2.48
C PHE A 272 -3.07 1.22 -3.29
N ARG A 273 -3.13 2.52 -3.06
CA ARG A 273 -2.09 3.40 -3.55
C ARG A 273 -0.92 3.32 -2.58
N PHE A 274 0.14 2.62 -2.97
CA PHE A 274 1.40 2.74 -2.25
C PHE A 274 1.90 4.16 -2.40
N VAL A 275 1.94 4.90 -1.29
CA VAL A 275 2.51 6.24 -1.24
C VAL A 275 3.81 6.16 -0.47
N ARG A 276 4.90 6.48 -1.15
CA ARG A 276 6.20 6.65 -0.52
C ARG A 276 6.23 8.02 0.13
N LEU A 277 6.31 8.04 1.46
CA LEU A 277 6.51 9.25 2.24
C LEU A 277 8.02 9.44 2.41
N GLY A 278 8.58 10.35 1.62
CA GLY A 278 10.01 10.68 1.66
C GLY A 278 10.28 12.15 1.37
N PRO A 279 11.54 12.58 1.53
CA PRO A 279 11.96 13.96 1.29
C PRO A 279 11.88 14.39 -0.17
N GLU A 280 11.74 13.45 -1.11
CA GLU A 280 11.58 13.71 -2.54
C GLU A 280 10.19 14.23 -2.96
N ILE A 281 9.68 15.26 -2.26
CA ILE A 281 8.41 15.92 -2.60
C ILE A 281 8.65 17.34 -3.09
N GLU A 282 7.94 17.72 -4.17
CA GLU A 282 7.98 19.09 -4.67
C GLU A 282 7.11 19.98 -3.78
N HIS A 283 7.70 21.09 -3.37
CA HIS A 283 7.06 22.14 -2.61
C HIS A 283 6.61 23.26 -3.55
N GLN A 284 5.57 23.98 -3.16
CA GLN A 284 5.04 25.10 -3.97
C GLN A 284 5.58 26.45 -3.51
N THR A 285 5.98 26.55 -2.24
CA THR A 285 6.40 27.81 -1.62
C THR A 285 7.88 28.12 -1.85
N PHE A 286 8.71 27.15 -2.25
CA PHE A 286 10.17 27.31 -2.31
C PHE A 286 10.69 27.12 -3.73
N ASP A 287 11.40 28.13 -4.24
CA ASP A 287 12.14 28.04 -5.50
C ASP A 287 13.59 27.63 -5.21
N GLY A 288 13.87 26.32 -5.24
CA GLY A 288 15.17 25.80 -4.83
C GLY A 288 15.67 24.63 -5.68
N PRO A 289 16.99 24.36 -5.66
CA PRO A 289 17.53 23.14 -6.28
C PRO A 289 16.94 21.91 -5.57
N ASP A 290 16.58 20.89 -6.34
CA ASP A 290 16.17 19.60 -5.79
C ASP A 290 17.37 18.96 -5.07
N LEU A 291 17.34 19.02 -3.74
CA LEU A 291 18.32 18.37 -2.88
C LEU A 291 17.97 16.90 -2.60
N GLY A 292 16.79 16.42 -3.01
CA GLY A 292 16.31 15.07 -2.75
C GLY A 292 16.56 14.60 -1.31
N ASP A 293 17.18 13.43 -1.18
CA ASP A 293 17.54 12.83 0.12
C ASP A 293 18.57 13.65 0.94
N ASP A 294 19.33 14.56 0.31
CA ASP A 294 20.36 15.35 0.97
C ASP A 294 19.80 16.56 1.75
N LYS A 295 18.49 16.84 1.62
CA LYS A 295 17.83 17.96 2.31
C LYS A 295 17.69 17.74 3.81
N LEU A 296 17.66 16.48 4.26
CA LEU A 296 17.57 16.10 5.67
C LEU A 296 18.96 15.71 6.19
N TYR A 297 19.39 16.25 7.32
CA TYR A 297 20.61 15.79 7.98
C TYR A 297 20.43 14.37 8.56
N GLY A 298 19.21 14.00 8.92
CA GLY A 298 18.84 12.74 9.53
C GLY A 298 18.88 11.54 8.59
N THR A 299 19.07 11.73 7.29
CA THR A 299 19.39 10.65 6.33
C THR A 299 20.91 10.47 6.16
N ARG A 300 21.71 11.37 6.75
CA ARG A 300 23.16 11.45 6.59
C ARG A 300 23.88 10.90 7.82
N LEU A 301 25.17 10.59 7.66
CA LEU A 301 25.96 9.93 8.71
C LEU A 301 25.29 8.65 9.23
N MET A 302 24.78 7.81 8.32
CA MET A 302 24.05 6.59 8.66
C MET A 302 22.79 6.84 9.53
N ASN A 303 22.08 7.92 9.23
CA ASN A 303 20.88 8.40 9.92
C ASN A 303 21.08 9.04 11.30
N PHE A 304 22.27 9.55 11.59
CA PHE A 304 22.58 10.14 12.91
C PHE A 304 22.95 11.62 12.88
N ALA A 305 23.11 12.24 11.71
CA ALA A 305 23.66 13.59 11.68
C ALA A 305 22.78 14.59 12.44
N ALA A 306 21.45 14.52 12.31
CA ALA A 306 20.50 15.39 13.01
C ALA A 306 20.63 15.42 14.55
N PHE A 307 21.24 14.40 15.17
CA PHE A 307 21.49 14.40 16.62
C PHE A 307 22.73 15.18 17.01
N GLY A 308 23.65 15.40 16.07
CA GLY A 308 24.93 16.04 16.30
C GLY A 308 24.83 17.54 16.54
N HIS A 309 23.84 18.23 15.97
CA HIS A 309 23.74 19.69 16.07
C HIS A 309 22.28 20.13 16.27
N ARG A 310 22.06 21.12 17.14
CA ARG A 310 20.70 21.63 17.41
C ARG A 310 20.04 22.20 16.16
N GLU A 311 20.78 22.97 15.37
CA GLU A 311 20.24 23.60 14.16
C GLU A 311 19.88 22.54 13.10
N TRP A 312 20.65 21.46 12.98
CA TRP A 312 20.33 20.36 12.05
C TRP A 312 19.06 19.65 12.46
N ARG A 313 18.82 19.48 13.77
CA ARG A 313 17.56 18.93 14.28
C ARG A 313 16.38 19.84 14.00
N MET A 314 16.53 21.14 14.24
CA MET A 314 15.48 22.12 13.96
C MET A 314 15.16 22.17 12.46
N TRP A 315 16.19 22.06 11.63
CA TRP A 315 16.06 21.95 10.19
C TRP A 315 15.26 20.72 9.77
N ASP A 316 15.68 19.53 10.22
CA ASP A 316 15.00 18.27 9.93
C ASP A 316 13.56 18.25 10.46
N TRP A 317 13.33 18.85 11.62
CA TRP A 317 11.99 19.01 12.18
C TRP A 317 11.11 19.86 11.27
N THR A 318 11.62 21.01 10.82
CA THR A 318 10.88 21.90 9.92
C THR A 318 10.58 21.21 8.60
N TRP A 319 11.58 20.59 7.95
CA TRP A 319 11.39 19.90 6.68
C TRP A 319 10.53 18.65 6.80
N GLY A 320 10.69 17.85 7.86
CA GLY A 320 9.83 16.69 8.08
C GLY A 320 8.35 17.09 8.18
N ARG A 321 8.05 18.23 8.79
CA ARG A 321 6.67 18.77 8.84
C ARG A 321 6.21 19.28 7.47
N LEU A 322 7.04 20.03 6.75
CA LEU A 322 6.72 20.52 5.41
C LEU A 322 6.45 19.35 4.44
N ASP A 323 7.31 18.32 4.46
CA ASP A 323 7.20 17.13 3.63
C ASP A 323 5.94 16.35 3.95
N ALA A 324 5.71 16.08 5.24
CA ALA A 324 4.52 15.38 5.70
C ALA A 324 3.24 16.12 5.28
N ALA A 325 3.20 17.44 5.44
CA ALA A 325 2.06 18.25 5.05
C ALA A 325 1.84 18.26 3.53
N ALA A 326 2.90 18.32 2.75
CA ALA A 326 2.82 18.24 1.29
C ALA A 326 2.28 16.86 0.84
N HIS A 327 2.74 15.77 1.47
CA HIS A 327 2.22 14.42 1.22
C HIS A 327 0.75 14.29 1.61
N ILE A 328 0.36 14.80 2.79
CA ILE A 328 -1.02 14.81 3.27
C ILE A 328 -1.91 15.60 2.30
N ALA A 329 -1.48 16.78 1.85
CA ALA A 329 -2.21 17.54 0.85
C ALA A 329 -2.39 16.73 -0.44
N ARG A 330 -1.33 16.12 -1.00
CA ARG A 330 -1.44 15.28 -2.21
C ARG A 330 -2.37 14.07 -2.02
N LEU A 331 -2.38 13.49 -0.83
CA LEU A 331 -3.23 12.34 -0.48
C LEU A 331 -4.71 12.71 -0.35
N LEU A 332 -5.01 13.87 0.24
CA LEU A 332 -6.38 14.29 0.56
C LEU A 332 -7.03 15.13 -0.54
N THR A 333 -6.28 15.61 -1.52
CA THR A 333 -6.82 16.46 -2.58
C THR A 333 -7.42 15.60 -3.71
N THR A 334 -8.69 15.84 -4.05
CA THR A 334 -9.37 15.18 -5.18
C THR A 334 -8.95 15.81 -6.52
N PRO A 335 -9.19 15.16 -7.67
CA PRO A 335 -8.83 15.71 -9.00
C PRO A 335 -9.39 17.11 -9.27
N ASP A 336 -10.53 17.45 -8.67
CA ASP A 336 -11.21 18.74 -8.83
C ASP A 336 -10.58 19.88 -8.00
N HIS A 337 -9.68 19.54 -7.07
CA HIS A 337 -9.01 20.49 -6.20
C HIS A 337 -7.51 20.55 -6.51
N SER A 338 -6.94 21.75 -6.52
CA SER A 338 -5.50 21.90 -6.75
C SER A 338 -4.72 21.51 -5.49
N ALA A 339 -3.97 20.40 -5.57
CA ALA A 339 -3.07 19.99 -4.50
C ALA A 339 -2.03 21.09 -4.20
N ALA A 340 -1.61 21.83 -5.23
CA ALA A 340 -0.64 22.92 -5.08
C ALA A 340 -1.10 23.99 -4.09
N GLY A 341 -2.36 24.46 -4.20
CA GLY A 341 -2.89 25.47 -3.28
C GLY A 341 -3.15 24.95 -1.86
N ALA A 342 -3.32 23.64 -1.68
CA ALA A 342 -3.36 23.02 -0.35
C ALA A 342 -1.97 22.92 0.27
N ILE A 343 -0.98 22.50 -0.53
CA ILE A 343 0.43 22.41 -0.14
C ILE A 343 0.94 23.79 0.32
N GLU A 344 0.78 24.82 -0.51
CA GLU A 344 1.25 26.18 -0.19
C GLU A 344 0.66 26.72 1.12
N ARG A 345 -0.66 26.53 1.33
CA ARG A 345 -1.32 26.96 2.57
C ARG A 345 -0.80 26.23 3.81
N PHE A 346 -0.59 24.91 3.72
CA PHE A 346 -0.02 24.16 4.85
C PHE A 346 1.42 24.55 5.11
N GLU A 347 2.23 24.76 4.08
CA GLU A 347 3.60 25.24 4.20
C GLU A 347 3.65 26.59 4.92
N GLN A 348 2.86 27.58 4.47
CA GLN A 348 2.77 28.89 5.12
C GLN A 348 2.34 28.79 6.59
N GLN A 349 1.37 27.93 6.92
CA GLN A 349 0.94 27.72 8.31
C GLN A 349 2.04 27.08 9.17
N ILE A 350 2.78 26.13 8.62
CA ILE A 350 3.91 25.50 9.32
C ILE A 350 5.02 26.52 9.54
N LEU A 351 5.39 27.30 8.53
CA LEU A 351 6.41 28.34 8.66
C LEU A 351 6.02 29.38 9.72
N ALA A 352 4.77 29.83 9.72
CA ALA A 352 4.25 30.75 10.74
C ALA A 352 4.29 30.13 12.15
N ALA A 353 3.91 28.86 12.30
CA ALA A 353 3.92 28.16 13.58
C ALA A 353 5.34 27.91 14.12
N GLU A 354 6.31 27.69 13.23
CA GLU A 354 7.73 27.53 13.58
C GLU A 354 8.44 28.88 13.78
N GLY A 355 7.74 30.00 13.58
CA GLY A 355 8.33 31.34 13.68
C GLY A 355 9.43 31.59 12.65
N THR A 356 9.34 30.94 11.48
CA THR A 356 10.30 31.06 10.38
C THR A 356 9.64 31.70 9.15
N SER A 357 10.42 31.98 8.11
CA SER A 357 9.95 32.55 6.86
C SER A 357 10.45 31.75 5.67
N VAL A 358 9.82 31.95 4.51
CA VAL A 358 10.24 31.34 3.23
C VAL A 358 11.71 31.66 2.95
N ALA A 359 12.09 32.94 3.05
CA ALA A 359 13.46 33.40 2.85
C ALA A 359 14.46 32.72 3.81
N ALA A 360 14.09 32.51 5.08
CA ALA A 360 14.96 31.84 6.04
C ALA A 360 15.19 30.35 5.70
N VAL A 361 14.17 29.69 5.15
CA VAL A 361 14.26 28.31 4.66
C VAL A 361 15.10 28.23 3.38
N GLU A 362 14.89 29.14 2.43
CA GLU A 362 15.69 29.23 1.20
C GLU A 362 17.17 29.51 1.50
N ASP A 363 17.45 30.43 2.43
CA ASP A 363 18.81 30.69 2.92
C ASP A 363 19.42 29.42 3.55
N GLY A 364 18.61 28.63 4.25
CA GLY A 364 19.04 27.33 4.80
C GLY A 364 19.38 26.30 3.73
N LEU A 365 18.57 26.21 2.67
CA LEU A 365 18.83 25.34 1.52
C LEU A 365 20.14 25.75 0.82
N ALA A 366 20.35 27.05 0.62
CA ALA A 366 21.58 27.58 0.03
C ALA A 366 22.82 27.26 0.89
N ARG A 367 22.71 27.32 2.23
CA ARG A 367 23.77 26.92 3.16
C ARG A 367 24.10 25.44 3.03
N ILE A 368 23.10 24.55 3.06
CA ILE A 368 23.30 23.09 2.93
C ILE A 368 23.98 22.75 1.62
N ARG A 369 23.53 23.36 0.52
CA ARG A 369 24.16 23.19 -0.79
C ARG A 369 25.62 23.62 -0.75
N THR A 370 25.90 24.78 -0.19
CA THR A 370 27.28 25.28 -0.06
C THR A 370 28.13 24.32 0.78
N ASP A 371 27.59 23.77 1.85
CA ASP A 371 28.29 22.80 2.71
C ASP A 371 28.53 21.47 2.00
N LEU A 372 27.61 21.04 1.13
CA LEU A 372 27.76 19.88 0.26
C LEU A 372 28.84 20.10 -0.80
N GLU A 373 28.91 21.28 -1.41
CA GLU A 373 29.86 21.62 -2.47
C GLU A 373 31.29 21.84 -1.95
N ARG A 374 31.45 22.33 -0.70
CA ARG A 374 32.75 22.69 -0.10
C ARG A 374 33.67 21.51 0.24
N VAL A 375 33.16 20.28 0.26
CA VAL A 375 33.91 19.13 0.80
C VAL A 375 34.25 18.14 -0.32
N PRO A 376 35.51 18.11 -0.81
CA PRO A 376 35.93 17.14 -1.81
C PRO A 376 36.02 15.74 -1.19
N GLY A 377 35.05 14.88 -1.46
CA GLY A 377 34.97 13.52 -0.92
C GLY A 377 33.53 13.06 -0.68
N SER A 378 33.35 11.92 0.00
CA SER A 378 32.02 11.46 0.40
C SER A 378 31.29 12.56 1.16
N LYS A 379 30.06 12.90 0.74
CA LYS A 379 29.20 13.98 1.27
C LYS A 379 29.22 14.11 2.80
N ASP A 380 29.38 12.99 3.50
CA ASP A 380 29.36 12.86 4.95
C ASP A 380 30.63 13.30 5.69
N ALA A 381 31.79 13.36 5.03
CA ALA A 381 33.05 13.69 5.71
C ALA A 381 33.06 15.12 6.26
N GLY A 382 32.44 16.05 5.54
CA GLY A 382 32.36 17.46 5.94
C GLY A 382 31.45 17.68 7.14
N LEU A 383 30.35 16.93 7.22
CA LEU A 383 29.46 16.98 8.38
C LEU A 383 30.19 16.52 9.65
N LEU A 384 31.01 15.46 9.56
CA LEU A 384 31.81 15.03 10.70
C LEU A 384 32.82 16.09 11.14
N ASP A 385 33.40 16.83 10.19
CA ASP A 385 34.35 17.90 10.52
C ASP A 385 33.63 19.10 11.18
N ILE A 386 32.41 19.43 10.74
CA ILE A 386 31.55 20.42 11.42
C ILE A 386 31.27 19.95 12.87
N LEU A 387 30.82 18.72 13.07
CA LEU A 387 30.54 18.16 14.40
C LEU A 387 31.78 18.11 15.31
N ARG A 388 32.98 17.95 14.75
CA ARG A 388 34.23 17.97 15.52
C ARG A 388 34.71 19.37 15.87
N SER A 389 34.37 20.35 15.03
CA SER A 389 34.76 21.74 15.27
C SER A 389 33.92 22.37 16.39
N ASP A 390 32.66 21.94 16.50
CA ASP A 390 31.67 22.41 17.46
C ASP A 390 31.67 21.59 18.78
N GLU A 391 31.49 22.28 19.90
CA GLU A 391 31.48 21.68 21.24
C GLU A 391 30.23 20.82 21.47
N GLN A 392 29.08 21.26 20.94
CA GLN A 392 27.84 20.48 21.01
C GLN A 392 27.94 19.21 20.15
N GLY A 393 28.48 19.30 18.94
CA GLY A 393 28.77 18.16 18.07
C GLY A 393 29.71 17.14 18.71
N LEU A 394 30.79 17.58 19.34
CA LEU A 394 31.71 16.71 20.08
C LEU A 394 31.01 16.01 21.25
N THR A 395 30.15 16.72 21.96
CA THR A 395 29.36 16.16 23.07
C THR A 395 28.40 15.08 22.56
N ALA A 396 27.71 15.31 21.44
CA ALA A 396 26.80 14.36 20.83
C ALA A 396 27.53 13.09 20.34
N ILE A 397 28.67 13.26 19.65
CA ILE A 397 29.51 12.14 19.20
C ILE A 397 29.96 11.30 20.41
N ASN A 398 30.43 11.94 21.48
CA ASN A 398 30.81 11.24 22.71
C ASN A 398 29.64 10.48 23.33
N GLY A 399 28.46 11.09 23.39
CA GLY A 399 27.25 10.46 23.93
C GLY A 399 26.82 9.22 23.14
N VAL A 400 26.91 9.25 21.80
CA VAL A 400 26.63 8.08 20.94
C VAL A 400 27.64 6.97 21.20
N VAL A 401 28.94 7.29 21.24
CA VAL A 401 30.00 6.31 21.52
C VAL A 401 29.83 5.68 22.91
N GLU A 402 29.51 6.49 23.93
CA GLU A 402 29.25 6.00 25.29
C GLU A 402 28.00 5.15 25.37
N SER A 403 26.93 5.49 24.64
CA SER A 403 25.70 4.69 24.58
C SER A 403 25.96 3.35 23.90
N LEU A 404 26.71 3.33 22.78
CA LEU A 404 27.13 2.10 22.13
C LEU A 404 28.02 1.24 23.03
N LEU A 405 28.98 1.86 23.74
CA LEU A 405 29.82 1.18 24.71
C LEU A 405 29.02 0.61 25.88
N ARG A 406 27.95 1.29 26.30
CA ARG A 406 27.05 0.81 27.37
C ARG A 406 26.22 -0.36 26.89
N VAL A 407 25.59 -0.26 25.72
CA VAL A 407 24.77 -1.35 25.14
C VAL A 407 25.63 -2.58 24.87
N LEU A 408 26.82 -2.41 24.29
CA LEU A 408 27.75 -3.51 24.04
C LEU A 408 28.41 -4.00 25.35
N GLY A 409 28.64 -3.13 26.32
CA GLY A 409 29.28 -3.48 27.59
C GLY A 409 28.37 -4.23 28.57
N GLN A 410 27.05 -4.21 28.38
CA GLN A 410 26.10 -4.98 29.20
C GLN A 410 25.96 -6.44 28.75
N ASP A 411 26.47 -6.81 27.58
CA ASP A 411 26.49 -8.19 27.10
C ASP A 411 27.81 -8.85 27.57
N GLN A 412 27.74 -9.78 28.54
CA GLN A 412 28.91 -10.41 29.20
C GLN A 412 29.84 -11.21 28.24
N GLY A 413 29.52 -11.24 26.95
CA GLY A 413 30.31 -11.90 25.90
C GLY A 413 31.11 -10.96 24.99
N VAL A 414 31.14 -9.63 25.21
CA VAL A 414 31.85 -8.74 24.29
C VAL A 414 33.37 -8.89 24.42
N PRO A 415 34.09 -9.29 23.35
CA PRO A 415 35.53 -9.50 23.40
C PRO A 415 36.27 -8.21 23.75
N GLU A 416 37.30 -8.31 24.60
CA GLU A 416 38.17 -7.19 25.02
C GLU A 416 38.81 -6.43 23.83
N ARG A 417 38.91 -7.09 22.67
CA ARG A 417 39.35 -6.46 21.41
C ARG A 417 38.33 -5.46 20.84
N LEU A 418 37.03 -5.70 20.99
CA LEU A 418 35.98 -4.77 20.56
C LEU A 418 35.94 -3.53 21.47
N HIS A 419 36.16 -3.70 22.77
CA HIS A 419 36.27 -2.57 23.70
C HIS A 419 37.47 -1.67 23.35
N ARG A 420 38.66 -2.27 23.10
CA ARG A 420 39.85 -1.54 22.63
C ARG A 420 39.62 -0.83 21.30
N LEU A 421 38.89 -1.46 20.38
CA LEU A 421 38.53 -0.85 19.09
C LEU A 421 37.61 0.36 19.28
N LEU A 422 36.58 0.25 20.11
CA LEU A 422 35.63 1.34 20.36
C LEU A 422 36.30 2.53 21.06
N GLN A 423 37.27 2.28 21.95
CA GLN A 423 38.11 3.33 22.52
C GLN A 423 38.99 4.01 21.46
N LEU A 424 39.49 3.24 20.49
CA LEU A 424 40.28 3.78 19.36
C LEU A 424 39.40 4.61 18.42
N VAL A 425 38.18 4.15 18.14
CA VAL A 425 37.15 4.91 17.41
C VAL A 425 36.79 6.19 18.17
N ARG A 426 36.61 6.13 19.50
CA ARG A 426 36.41 7.31 20.35
C ARG A 426 37.54 8.31 20.18
N MET A 427 38.80 7.89 20.34
CA MET A 427 39.97 8.76 20.18
C MET A 427 40.07 9.37 18.77
N LEU A 428 39.71 8.61 17.72
CA LEU A 428 39.72 9.09 16.33
C LEU A 428 38.56 10.05 16.02
N LEU A 429 37.42 9.86 16.67
CA LEU A 429 36.25 10.73 16.50
C LEU A 429 36.40 12.03 17.29
N THR A 430 37.05 12.00 18.46
CA THR A 430 37.20 13.17 19.35
C THR A 430 38.49 13.95 19.18
N SER A 431 39.49 13.43 18.46
CA SER A 431 40.72 14.19 18.21
C SER A 431 40.41 15.41 17.32
N ARG A 432 40.46 16.62 17.89
CA ARG A 432 40.46 17.88 17.14
C ARG A 432 41.67 17.86 16.22
N GLN A 433 41.47 18.01 14.91
CA GLN A 433 42.57 18.08 13.97
C GLN A 433 43.43 19.34 14.24
N GLU A 434 44.55 19.18 14.93
CA GLU A 434 45.66 20.13 14.74
C GLU A 434 46.25 19.91 13.34
N LYS A 435 46.43 21.01 12.60
CA LYS A 435 46.76 21.09 11.15
C LYS A 435 48.07 20.42 10.68
N ARG A 436 48.66 19.50 11.44
CA ARG A 436 49.81 18.68 11.00
C ARG A 436 49.52 17.20 11.21
N ILE A 437 49.05 16.53 10.15
CA ILE A 437 48.86 15.08 10.20
C ILE A 437 49.66 14.39 9.10
N GLY A 438 50.89 14.02 9.44
CA GLY A 438 51.72 13.08 8.68
C GLY A 438 51.29 11.63 8.91
N VAL A 439 51.54 10.79 7.91
CA VAL A 439 51.67 9.30 7.85
C VAL A 439 50.76 8.42 8.74
N ARG A 440 50.63 8.74 10.03
CA ARG A 440 49.85 8.04 11.05
C ARG A 440 48.36 7.90 10.69
N ASN A 441 47.70 8.92 10.15
CA ASN A 441 46.29 8.79 9.70
C ASN A 441 46.12 7.95 8.44
N ARG A 442 47.15 7.91 7.58
CA ARG A 442 47.13 7.05 6.39
C ARG A 442 47.20 5.58 6.82
N ILE A 443 48.04 5.25 7.80
CA ILE A 443 48.12 3.92 8.42
C ILE A 443 46.80 3.54 9.13
N LEU A 444 46.19 4.48 9.85
CA LEU A 444 44.96 4.22 10.62
C LEU A 444 43.72 3.99 9.72
N ARG A 445 43.60 4.68 8.57
CA ARG A 445 42.55 4.39 7.57
C ARG A 445 42.71 2.99 6.96
N THR A 446 43.94 2.57 6.66
CA THR A 446 44.21 1.23 6.13
C THR A 446 43.85 0.15 7.15
N LEU A 447 44.08 0.40 8.44
CA LEU A 447 43.75 -0.54 9.52
C LEU A 447 42.25 -0.59 9.86
N ALA A 448 41.50 0.50 9.69
CA ALA A 448 40.06 0.54 9.99
C ALA A 448 39.18 -0.20 8.96
N THR A 449 39.66 -0.35 7.72
CA THR A 449 38.92 -0.97 6.61
C THR A 449 38.60 -2.46 6.84
N PRO A 450 39.56 -3.35 7.19
CA PRO A 450 39.26 -4.76 7.47
C PRO A 450 38.38 -4.93 8.71
N VAL A 451 38.47 -4.01 9.67
CA VAL A 451 37.69 -4.02 10.91
C VAL A 451 36.22 -3.68 10.67
N ARG A 452 35.95 -2.67 9.83
CA ARG A 452 34.59 -2.35 9.37
C ARG A 452 33.95 -3.55 8.67
N GLY A 453 34.71 -4.27 7.84
CA GLY A 453 34.24 -5.50 7.19
C GLY A 453 34.03 -6.69 8.15
N GLY A 454 34.70 -6.71 9.31
CA GLY A 454 34.49 -7.71 10.36
C GLY A 454 33.24 -7.44 11.19
N PHE A 455 33.01 -6.17 11.57
CA PHE A 455 31.83 -5.74 12.33
C PHE A 455 30.53 -6.05 11.58
N TRP A 456 30.44 -5.73 10.29
CA TRP A 456 29.22 -6.00 9.51
C TRP A 456 28.98 -7.49 9.24
N ARG A 457 30.03 -8.31 9.16
CA ARG A 457 29.89 -9.78 9.11
C ARG A 457 29.38 -10.36 10.42
N PHE A 458 29.84 -9.83 11.55
CA PHE A 458 29.35 -10.24 12.87
C PHE A 458 27.88 -9.87 13.06
N VAL A 459 27.47 -8.66 12.68
CA VAL A 459 26.07 -8.20 12.76
C VAL A 459 25.15 -8.97 11.81
N ARG A 460 25.63 -9.43 10.64
CA ARG A 460 24.83 -10.20 9.68
C ARG A 460 24.67 -11.69 10.05
N ASN A 461 25.53 -12.21 10.93
CA ASN A 461 25.53 -13.62 11.35
C ASN A 461 24.90 -13.85 12.74
N ARG A 462 24.41 -12.80 13.38
CA ARG A 462 23.43 -12.86 14.46
C ARG A 462 22.08 -12.44 13.88
#